data_AF-A0A962KK90-F1
#
_entry.id   AF-A0A962KK90-F1
#
_cell.length_a   1.000
_cell.length_b   1.000
_cell.length_c   1.000
_cell.angle_alpha   90.00
_cell.angle_beta   90.00
_cell.angle_gamma   90.00
#
_symmetry.space_group_name_H-M   'P 1'
#
loop_
_entity.id
_entity.type
_entity.pdbx_description
1 polymer ?
#
loop_
_entity_poly.entity_id
_entity_poly.type
_entity_poly.pdbx_seq_one_letter_code
_entity_poly.pdbx_strand_id
1 'polypeptide(L)'
;MHTEIAAVLIDIEAQLRQLGLWQAAAPPREALASDQPFAVDTLTLPQWLQFIFLPTLYSMLEQHQALPAQCGIAPMAEEYFRGSGLATGQLLDALVRVDALLSGPV
;
A
#
# COMPACT_ATOMS: atom_id res chain seq x y z
N MET A 1 -4.88 16.75 6.52
CA MET A 1 -5.28 15.69 5.56
C MET A 1 -4.15 15.25 4.64
N HIS A 2 -3.71 16.00 3.61
CA HIS A 2 -2.63 15.52 2.70
C HIS A 2 -1.31 15.18 3.43
N THR A 3 -0.92 15.98 4.42
CA THR A 3 0.28 15.73 5.25
C THR A 3 0.15 14.46 6.10
N GLU A 4 -1.05 14.14 6.59
CA GLU A 4 -1.28 12.93 7.38
C GLU A 4 -1.19 11.67 6.52
N ILE A 5 -1.75 11.72 5.30
CA ILE A 5 -1.64 10.61 4.35
C ILE A 5 -0.17 10.39 4.00
N ALA A 6 0.57 11.45 3.65
CA ALA A 6 1.99 11.35 3.34
C ALA A 6 2.81 10.72 4.49
N ALA A 7 2.52 11.09 5.75
CA ALA A 7 3.15 10.49 6.91
C ALA A 7 2.86 8.98 7.01
N VAL A 8 1.61 8.57 6.80
CA VAL A 8 1.24 7.15 6.82
C VAL A 8 1.89 6.37 5.67
N LEU A 9 2.04 6.97 4.49
CA LEU A 9 2.77 6.33 3.38
C LEU A 9 4.24 6.08 3.74
N ILE A 10 4.88 7.03 4.44
CA ILE A 10 6.24 6.86 4.95
C ILE A 10 6.30 5.73 5.97
N ASP A 11 5.32 5.64 6.87
CA ASP A 11 5.23 4.55 7.85
C ASP A 11 5.11 3.19 7.16
N ILE A 12 4.25 3.06 6.13
CA ILE A 12 4.11 1.84 5.33
C ILE A 12 5.45 1.44 4.70
N GLU A 13 6.15 2.38 4.04
CA GLU A 13 7.47 2.15 3.47
C GLU A 13 8.49 1.65 4.52
N ALA A 14 8.53 2.31 5.68
CA ALA A 14 9.42 1.94 6.77
C ALA A 14 9.14 0.52 7.27
N GLN A 15 7.87 0.15 7.44
CA GLN A 15 7.48 -1.19 7.88
C GLN A 15 7.82 -2.27 6.84
N LEU A 16 7.59 -2.01 5.55
CA LEU A 16 7.99 -2.94 4.48
C LEU A 16 9.50 -3.20 4.51
N ARG A 17 10.32 -2.17 4.77
CA ARG A 17 11.77 -2.33 4.93
C ARG A 17 12.15 -3.10 6.19
N GLN A 18 11.55 -2.78 7.33
CA GLN A 18 11.83 -3.45 8.61
C GLN A 18 11.46 -4.94 8.57
N LEU A 19 10.38 -5.29 7.88
CA LEU A 19 9.94 -6.67 7.69
C LEU A 19 10.73 -7.41 6.60
N GLY A 20 11.67 -6.76 5.91
CA GLY A 20 12.44 -7.34 4.81
C GLY A 20 11.61 -7.62 3.56
N LEU A 21 10.45 -6.97 3.42
CA LEU A 21 9.53 -7.13 2.29
C LEU A 21 9.81 -6.16 1.15
N TRP A 22 10.62 -5.13 1.40
CA TRP A 22 11.02 -4.13 0.41
C TRP A 22 12.00 -4.72 -0.61
N GLN A 23 11.69 -4.56 -1.89
CA GLN A 23 12.50 -5.08 -2.99
C GLN A 23 13.38 -3.99 -3.61
N ALA A 24 14.63 -4.30 -3.92
CA ALA A 24 15.52 -3.36 -4.59
C ALA A 24 15.22 -3.22 -6.09
N ALA A 25 14.78 -4.29 -6.73
CA ALA A 25 14.45 -4.33 -8.15
C ALA A 25 12.94 -4.34 -8.36
N ALA A 26 12.46 -3.54 -9.32
CA ALA A 26 11.07 -3.54 -9.71
C ALA A 26 10.70 -4.84 -10.47
N PRO A 27 9.47 -5.34 -10.33
CA PRO A 27 8.93 -6.38 -11.19
C PRO A 27 8.94 -5.98 -12.68
N PRO A 28 8.83 -6.95 -13.60
CA PRO A 28 8.66 -6.67 -15.02
C PRO A 28 7.47 -5.74 -15.27
N ARG A 29 7.57 -4.90 -16.31
CA ARG A 29 6.53 -3.91 -16.62
C ARG A 29 5.18 -4.58 -16.91
N GLU A 30 5.21 -5.79 -17.45
CA GLU A 30 4.02 -6.60 -17.74
C GLU A 30 3.29 -6.97 -16.45
N ALA A 31 4.02 -7.26 -15.36
CA ALA A 31 3.43 -7.57 -14.06
C ALA A 31 2.85 -6.32 -13.38
N LEU A 32 3.42 -5.14 -13.65
CA LEU A 32 2.89 -3.87 -13.15
C LEU A 32 1.64 -3.38 -13.90
N ALA A 33 1.32 -3.99 -15.05
CA ALA A 33 0.24 -3.59 -15.94
C ALA A 33 -1.01 -4.48 -15.82
N SER A 34 -1.16 -5.24 -14.72
CA SER A 34 -2.36 -6.04 -14.48
C SER A 34 -3.59 -5.17 -14.21
N ASP A 35 -4.70 -5.55 -14.82
CA ASP A 35 -6.03 -4.95 -14.60
C ASP A 35 -6.77 -5.57 -13.41
N GLN A 36 -6.23 -6.61 -12.78
CA GLN A 36 -6.85 -7.24 -11.61
C GLN A 36 -6.72 -6.33 -10.37
N PRO A 37 -7.71 -6.35 -9.45
CA PRO A 37 -7.60 -5.66 -8.17
C PRO A 37 -6.31 -6.07 -7.45
N PHE A 38 -5.55 -5.08 -6.97
CA PHE A 38 -4.25 -5.27 -6.31
C PHE A 38 -3.20 -6.05 -7.14
N ALA A 39 -3.41 -6.22 -8.45
CA ALA A 39 -2.57 -7.04 -9.33
C ALA A 39 -2.28 -8.44 -8.75
N VAL A 40 -3.26 -9.05 -8.07
CA VAL A 40 -3.09 -10.31 -7.31
C VAL A 40 -2.63 -11.51 -8.15
N ASP A 41 -2.80 -11.43 -9.46
CA ASP A 41 -2.39 -12.44 -10.43
C ASP A 41 -0.90 -12.36 -10.78
N THR A 42 -0.27 -11.19 -10.60
CA THR A 42 1.07 -10.89 -11.11
C THR A 42 2.03 -10.38 -10.04
N LEU A 43 1.53 -9.84 -8.93
CA LEU A 43 2.32 -9.24 -7.87
C LEU A 43 1.99 -9.85 -6.50
N THR A 44 3.00 -9.90 -5.65
CA THR A 44 2.77 -10.06 -4.20
C THR A 44 2.25 -8.74 -3.62
N LEU A 45 1.52 -8.80 -2.50
CA LEU A 45 1.01 -7.60 -1.85
C LEU A 45 2.10 -6.56 -1.54
N PRO A 46 3.29 -6.92 -0.99
CA PRO A 46 4.38 -5.97 -0.80
C PRO A 46 4.86 -5.30 -2.09
N GLN A 47 4.91 -6.04 -3.21
CA GLN A 47 5.29 -5.47 -4.50
C GLN A 47 4.24 -4.48 -5.00
N TRP A 48 2.96 -4.83 -4.89
CA TRP A 48 1.88 -3.92 -5.24
C TRP A 48 1.92 -2.65 -4.38
N LEU A 49 2.12 -2.78 -3.06
CA LEU A 49 2.27 -1.65 -2.15
C LEU A 49 3.45 -0.75 -2.55
N GLN A 50 4.60 -1.35 -2.80
CA GLN A 50 5.84 -0.63 -3.09
C GLN A 50 5.82 0.06 -4.46
N PHE A 51 5.38 -0.64 -5.51
CA PHE A 51 5.60 -0.20 -6.89
C PHE A 51 4.38 0.42 -7.55
N ILE A 52 3.18 0.21 -6.99
CA ILE A 52 1.94 0.77 -7.53
C ILE A 52 1.32 1.73 -6.51
N PHE A 53 1.01 1.25 -5.31
CA PHE A 53 0.25 2.03 -4.34
C PHE A 53 0.99 3.28 -3.84
N LEU A 54 2.20 3.13 -3.29
CA LEU A 54 2.98 4.25 -2.75
C LEU A 54 3.28 5.31 -3.82
N PRO A 55 3.84 4.98 -5.01
CA PRO A 55 4.16 5.98 -6.03
C PRO A 55 2.91 6.68 -6.58
N THR A 56 1.80 5.94 -6.73
CA THR A 56 0.53 6.52 -7.20
C THR A 56 0.02 7.56 -6.22
N LEU A 57 -0.06 7.24 -4.93
CA LEU A 57 -0.56 8.20 -3.94
C LEU A 57 0.37 9.39 -3.76
N TYR A 58 1.70 9.20 -3.76
CA TYR A 58 2.63 10.33 -3.72
C TYR A 58 2.41 11.28 -4.91
N SER A 59 2.29 10.74 -6.12
CA SER A 59 2.02 11.54 -7.31
C SER A 59 0.69 12.30 -7.22
N MET A 60 -0.37 11.66 -6.72
CA MET A 60 -1.67 12.32 -6.55
C MET A 60 -1.62 13.44 -5.50
N LEU A 61 -0.90 13.23 -4.39
CA LEU A 61 -0.70 14.24 -3.36
C LEU A 61 0.10 15.44 -3.89
N GLU A 62 1.19 15.21 -4.62
CA GLU A 62 2.00 16.26 -5.24
C GLU A 62 1.19 17.10 -6.24
N GLN A 63 0.37 16.43 -7.04
CA GLN A 63 -0.47 17.06 -8.06
C GLN A 63 -1.79 17.63 -7.51
N HIS A 64 -2.03 17.53 -6.20
CA HIS A 64 -3.30 17.93 -5.56
C HIS A 64 -4.54 17.33 -6.25
N GLN A 65 -4.41 16.10 -6.75
CA GLN A 65 -5.50 15.37 -7.40
C GLN A 65 -6.47 14.80 -6.36
N ALA A 66 -7.69 14.52 -6.80
CA ALA A 66 -8.67 13.82 -5.99
C ALA A 66 -8.16 12.40 -5.68
N LEU A 67 -7.97 12.10 -4.40
CA LEU A 67 -7.53 10.79 -3.92
C LEU A 67 -8.63 9.72 -4.15
N PRO A 68 -8.24 8.44 -4.28
CA PRO A 68 -9.21 7.36 -4.42
C PRO A 68 -10.14 7.30 -3.20
N ALA A 69 -11.44 7.17 -3.44
CA ALA A 69 -12.46 7.20 -2.39
C ALA A 69 -12.51 5.92 -1.54
N GLN A 70 -11.90 4.81 -1.97
CA GLN A 70 -11.82 3.57 -1.21
C GLN A 70 -10.68 2.71 -1.74
N CYS A 71 -9.82 2.20 -0.85
CA CYS A 71 -8.71 1.32 -1.23
C CYS A 71 -8.82 -0.09 -0.64
N GLY A 72 -9.45 -0.30 0.51
CA GLY A 72 -9.76 -1.64 1.04
C GLY A 72 -8.54 -2.56 1.15
N ILE A 73 -7.37 -1.99 1.42
CA ILE A 73 -6.09 -2.70 1.41
C ILE A 73 -5.88 -3.46 2.71
N ALA A 74 -6.32 -2.92 3.84
CA ALA A 74 -6.18 -3.54 5.15
C ALA A 74 -6.73 -4.99 5.20
N PRO A 75 -7.97 -5.30 4.78
CA PRO A 75 -8.46 -6.68 4.79
C PRO A 75 -7.67 -7.62 3.88
N MET A 76 -7.18 -7.11 2.74
CA MET A 76 -6.31 -7.89 1.85
C MET A 76 -4.97 -8.19 2.50
N ALA A 77 -4.40 -7.23 3.24
CA ALA A 77 -3.16 -7.40 3.98
C ALA A 77 -3.27 -8.37 5.15
N GLU A 78 -4.37 -8.29 5.90
CA GLU A 78 -4.66 -9.26 6.97
C GLU A 78 -4.69 -10.69 6.44
N GLU A 79 -5.35 -10.91 5.30
CA GLU A 79 -5.41 -12.23 4.70
C GLU A 79 -4.05 -12.69 4.16
N TYR A 80 -3.32 -11.81 3.46
CA TYR A 80 -2.01 -12.14 2.90
C TYR A 80 -0.99 -12.52 3.99
N PHE A 81 -1.00 -11.84 5.13
CA PHE A 81 -0.05 -12.10 6.22
C PHE A 81 -0.54 -13.14 7.23
N ARG A 82 -1.77 -13.65 7.09
CA ARG A 82 -2.34 -14.65 7.98
C ARG A 82 -1.44 -15.88 8.06
N GLY A 83 -0.97 -16.21 9.26
CA GLY A 83 -0.12 -17.39 9.48
C GLY A 83 1.33 -17.25 8.99
N SER A 84 1.76 -16.08 8.51
CA SER A 84 3.14 -15.84 8.05
C SER A 84 4.19 -15.86 9.17
N GLY A 85 3.77 -15.69 10.42
CA GLY A 85 4.67 -15.57 11.58
C GLY A 85 5.44 -14.24 11.67
N LEU A 86 5.23 -13.33 10.71
CA LEU A 86 5.82 -12.00 10.70
C LEU A 86 5.11 -11.08 11.71
N ALA A 87 5.86 -10.17 12.33
CA ALA A 87 5.32 -9.17 13.25
C ALA A 87 4.69 -7.98 12.48
N THR A 88 3.61 -8.23 11.74
CA THR A 88 3.02 -7.26 10.79
C THR A 88 2.07 -6.24 11.41
N GLY A 89 1.89 -6.24 12.73
CA GLY A 89 0.91 -5.37 13.41
C GLY A 89 1.02 -3.90 13.03
N GLN A 90 2.24 -3.34 13.07
CA GLN A 90 2.47 -1.93 12.71
C GLN A 90 2.20 -1.64 11.23
N LEU A 91 2.48 -2.59 10.33
CA LEU A 91 2.14 -2.45 8.91
C LEU A 91 0.62 -2.45 8.72
N LEU A 92 -0.09 -3.39 9.36
CA LEU A 92 -1.54 -3.48 9.28
C LEU A 92 -2.21 -2.21 9.85
N ASP A 93 -1.75 -1.71 10.99
CA ASP A 93 -2.25 -0.47 11.59
C ASP A 93 -2.09 0.73 10.64
N ALA A 94 -0.94 0.84 9.96
CA ALA A 94 -0.69 1.88 8.98
C ALA A 94 -1.62 1.75 7.76
N LEU A 95 -1.88 0.52 7.29
CA LEU A 95 -2.79 0.25 6.18
C LEU A 95 -4.26 0.55 6.53
N VAL A 96 -4.70 0.20 7.74
CA VAL A 96 -6.04 0.59 8.25
C VAL A 96 -6.17 2.11 8.30
N ARG A 97 -5.12 2.79 8.77
CA ARG A 97 -5.12 4.25 8.89
C ARG A 97 -5.16 4.93 7.52
N VAL A 98 -4.43 4.44 6.52
CA VAL A 98 -4.48 5.02 5.17
C VAL A 98 -5.85 4.78 4.53
N ASP A 99 -6.45 3.59 4.68
CA ASP A 99 -7.80 3.32 4.17
C ASP A 99 -8.85 4.26 4.77
N ALA A 100 -8.77 4.53 6.08
CA ALA A 100 -9.66 5.46 6.76
C ALA A 100 -9.47 6.92 6.29
N LEU A 101 -8.22 7.34 6.08
CA LEU A 101 -7.91 8.70 5.59
C LEU A 101 -8.38 8.89 4.14
N LEU A 102 -8.30 7.86 3.31
CA LEU A 102 -8.77 7.88 1.92
C LEU A 102 -10.29 7.84 1.80
N SER A 103 -10.97 7.12 2.70
CA SER A 103 -12.43 6.97 2.66
C SER A 103 -13.20 8.23 3.07
N GLY A 104 -12.52 9.22 3.68
CA GLY A 104 -13.13 10.45 4.19
C GLY A 104 -14.13 10.22 5.33
N PRO A 105 -14.52 11.26 6.07
CA PRO A 105 -15.71 11.18 6.92
C PRO A 105 -16.94 11.06 6.01
N VAL A 106 -17.72 10.00 6.24
CA VAL A 106 -19.08 9.86 5.68
C VAL A 106 -19.98 11.03 6.03
#